data_AF-A0A8X6QNR9-F1
#
_entry.id   AF-A0A8X6QNR9-F1
#
_cell.length_a   1.000
_cell.length_b   1.000
_cell.length_c   1.000
_cell.angle_alpha   90.00
_cell.angle_beta   90.00
_cell.angle_gamma   90.00
#
_symmetry.space_group_name_H-M   'P 1'
#
loop_
_entity.id
_entity.type
_entity.pdbx_description
1 polymer ?
#
loop_
_entity_poly.entity_id
_entity_poly.type
_entity_poly.pdbx_seq_one_letter_code
_entity_poly.pdbx_strand_id
1 'polypeptide(L)'
;MPRSRKVFKKRKGTFFKGRNITSSSNSTLDADVSNNDIKTDIKNPCAKERKIPDLNASFSTFEGNIGVINAIMNLNILSFVFKNDVRCIKCDNGMDMQVLKNNSGLAISFVLKCCVCPYRVEFSSSDYHEGTQRATVNTRYVYAMRSIGRGAEAGRMFCALMNLPQPPTRFAPYNKRLLNAVKLVSEETMQKATQEAVLENGSNNNIAVAVDGTWQKR
;
A
#
# COMPACT_ATOMS: atom_id res chain seq x y z
N MET A 1 27.16 50.26 17.34
CA MET A 1 27.51 49.08 18.15
C MET A 1 27.60 47.84 17.26
N PRO A 2 28.71 47.10 17.22
CA PRO A 2 28.78 45.86 16.46
C PRO A 2 28.12 44.71 17.23
N ARG A 3 27.28 43.91 16.55
CA ARG A 3 26.64 42.70 17.11
C ARG A 3 27.67 41.57 17.23
N SER A 4 27.75 40.94 18.41
CA SER A 4 28.61 39.80 18.69
C SER A 4 28.19 38.55 17.92
N ARG A 5 29.15 37.82 17.34
CA ARG A 5 28.96 36.50 16.73
C ARG A 5 28.88 35.43 17.83
N LYS A 6 27.86 34.57 17.80
CA LYS A 6 27.78 33.36 18.65
C LYS A 6 28.83 32.34 18.21
N VAL A 7 29.78 32.03 19.08
CA VAL A 7 30.77 30.96 18.90
C VAL A 7 30.18 29.65 19.44
N PHE A 8 29.91 28.67 18.58
CA PHE A 8 29.56 27.32 19.01
C PHE A 8 30.84 26.57 19.41
N LYS A 9 30.95 26.21 20.69
CA LYS A 9 32.00 25.28 21.16
C LYS A 9 31.69 23.87 20.64
N LYS A 10 32.57 23.31 19.81
CA LYS A 10 32.52 21.89 19.42
C LYS A 10 32.69 21.03 20.68
N ARG A 11 31.68 20.22 21.02
CA ARG A 11 31.85 19.12 21.98
C ARG A 11 32.70 18.03 21.34
N LYS A 12 33.83 17.68 21.96
CA LYS A 12 34.64 16.51 21.59
C LYS A 12 33.85 15.25 21.96
N GLY A 13 33.32 14.55 20.96
CA GLY A 13 32.79 13.20 21.14
C GLY A 13 33.93 12.19 21.08
N THR A 14 34.02 11.34 22.10
CA THR A 14 34.86 10.14 22.08
C THR A 14 34.25 9.12 21.13
N PHE A 15 35.00 8.72 20.10
CA PHE A 15 34.63 7.66 19.18
C PHE A 15 34.77 6.30 19.88
N PHE A 16 33.65 5.61 20.13
CA PHE A 16 33.69 4.17 20.37
C PHE A 16 33.85 3.46 19.02
N LYS A 17 35.02 2.87 18.77
CA LYS A 17 35.23 1.94 17.65
C LYS A 17 34.39 0.68 17.88
N GLY A 18 33.31 0.53 17.12
CA GLY A 18 32.59 -0.74 17.01
C GLY A 18 33.48 -1.81 16.37
N ARG A 19 33.41 -3.04 16.89
CA ARG A 19 34.05 -4.21 16.29
C ARG A 19 33.41 -4.49 14.92
N ASN A 20 34.24 -4.65 13.90
CA ASN A 20 33.85 -5.24 12.64
C ASN A 20 33.66 -6.75 12.84
N ILE A 21 32.45 -7.26 12.65
CA ILE A 21 32.23 -8.69 12.44
C ILE A 21 32.33 -8.90 10.93
N THR A 22 33.45 -9.44 10.48
CA THR A 22 33.67 -9.94 9.13
C THR A 22 32.91 -11.26 8.96
N SER A 23 32.02 -11.30 7.97
CA SER A 23 31.36 -12.53 7.51
C SER A 23 32.26 -13.29 6.54
N SER A 24 32.81 -14.41 7.01
CA SER A 24 33.40 -15.51 6.24
C SER A 24 33.27 -16.74 7.15
N SER A 25 32.82 -17.93 6.75
CA SER A 25 32.68 -18.58 5.46
C SER A 25 31.82 -19.84 5.69
N ASN A 26 31.15 -20.33 4.63
CA ASN A 26 30.49 -21.64 4.64
C ASN A 26 31.50 -22.77 4.88
N SER A 27 31.14 -23.73 5.73
CA SER A 27 31.59 -25.13 5.63
C SER A 27 30.61 -26.05 6.34
N THR A 28 30.05 -26.98 5.57
CA THR A 28 29.29 -28.17 5.97
C THR A 28 30.17 -29.18 6.72
N LEU A 29 29.58 -29.98 7.62
CA LEU A 29 29.71 -31.45 7.71
C LEU A 29 28.93 -32.00 8.93
N ASP A 30 28.32 -33.17 8.71
CA ASP A 30 27.36 -33.91 9.53
C ASP A 30 27.93 -34.59 10.81
N ALA A 31 27.08 -34.82 11.83
CA ALA A 31 26.90 -36.11 12.55
C ALA A 31 25.93 -36.01 13.75
N ASP A 32 24.82 -36.76 13.64
CA ASP A 32 24.05 -37.56 14.61
C ASP A 32 23.78 -37.20 16.10
N VAL A 33 22.47 -37.17 16.37
CA VAL A 33 21.68 -37.75 17.49
C VAL A 33 22.00 -37.35 18.94
N SER A 34 21.07 -36.57 19.53
CA SER A 34 20.31 -37.03 20.71
C SER A 34 19.11 -36.12 20.98
N ASN A 35 17.92 -36.73 21.07
CA ASN A 35 16.68 -36.11 21.54
C ASN A 35 16.88 -35.45 22.90
N ASN A 36 16.64 -34.15 22.97
CA ASN A 36 16.27 -33.48 24.22
C ASN A 36 15.27 -32.38 23.89
N ASP A 37 14.19 -32.37 24.66
CA ASP A 37 13.02 -31.52 24.54
C ASP A 37 13.38 -30.03 24.44
N ILE A 38 13.40 -29.50 23.22
CA ILE A 38 13.35 -28.06 23.00
C ILE A 38 11.88 -27.68 23.12
N LYS A 39 11.50 -27.18 24.29
CA LYS A 39 10.35 -26.28 24.42
C LYS A 39 10.51 -25.23 23.33
N THR A 40 9.70 -25.32 22.29
CA THR A 40 9.55 -24.23 21.32
C THR A 40 8.95 -23.08 22.09
N ASP A 41 9.81 -22.21 22.59
CA ASP A 41 9.44 -20.90 23.06
C ASP A 41 8.85 -20.19 21.85
N ILE A 42 7.52 -20.20 21.75
CA ILE A 42 6.79 -19.44 20.75
C ILE A 42 7.09 -17.99 21.11
N LYS A 43 8.19 -17.47 20.56
CA LYS A 43 8.56 -16.07 20.67
C LYS A 43 7.40 -15.29 20.09
N ASN A 44 6.58 -14.72 20.97
CA ASN A 44 5.58 -13.76 20.58
C ASN A 44 6.30 -12.69 19.76
N PRO A 45 5.93 -12.48 18.48
CA PRO A 45 6.65 -11.58 17.60
C PRO A 45 6.73 -10.21 18.24
N CYS A 46 7.85 -9.53 18.02
CA CYS A 46 8.05 -8.18 18.53
C CYS A 46 6.91 -7.28 18.01
N ALA A 47 6.51 -6.26 18.79
CA ALA A 47 5.48 -5.30 18.37
C ALA A 47 5.75 -4.71 16.97
N LYS A 48 7.01 -4.65 16.52
CA LYS A 48 7.41 -4.24 15.17
C LYS A 48 7.04 -5.26 14.09
N GLU A 49 7.24 -6.56 14.33
CA GLU A 49 6.89 -7.65 13.40
C GLU A 49 5.38 -7.81 13.26
N ARG A 50 4.60 -7.44 14.29
CA ARG A 50 3.13 -7.43 14.22
C ARG A 50 2.55 -6.26 13.42
N LYS A 51 3.28 -5.15 13.27
CA LYS A 51 2.73 -3.86 12.81
C LYS A 51 2.81 -3.63 11.30
N ILE A 52 3.72 -4.31 10.60
CA ILE A 52 3.84 -4.17 9.14
C ILE A 52 3.82 -5.59 8.57
N PRO A 53 2.73 -6.03 7.93
CA PRO A 53 2.72 -7.31 7.24
C PRO A 53 3.85 -7.30 6.21
N ASP A 54 4.56 -8.42 6.10
CA ASP A 54 5.55 -8.59 5.04
C ASP A 54 4.84 -8.36 3.69
N LEU A 55 5.30 -7.35 2.96
CA LEU A 55 4.77 -7.01 1.64
C LEU A 55 4.92 -8.22 0.70
N ASN A 56 5.99 -9.01 0.85
CA ASN A 56 6.20 -10.22 0.07
C ASN A 56 5.18 -11.31 0.44
N ALA A 57 4.86 -11.47 1.73
CA ALA A 57 3.77 -12.35 2.15
C ALA A 57 2.41 -11.90 1.56
N SER A 58 2.18 -10.59 1.44
CA SER A 58 0.96 -10.04 0.80
C SER A 58 0.87 -10.34 -0.70
N PHE A 59 2.00 -10.50 -1.40
CA PHE A 59 2.03 -10.94 -2.80
C PHE A 59 1.73 -12.44 -2.93
N SER A 60 2.22 -13.28 -2.00
CA SER A 60 1.99 -14.73 -2.02
C SER A 60 0.52 -15.13 -1.81
N THR A 61 -0.28 -14.31 -1.12
CA THR A 61 -1.72 -14.54 -0.93
C THR A 61 -2.54 -14.38 -2.22
N PHE A 62 -1.99 -13.76 -3.27
CA PHE A 62 -2.64 -13.64 -4.58
C PHE A 62 -2.54 -14.92 -5.41
N GLU A 63 -1.52 -15.75 -5.19
CA GLU A 63 -1.29 -16.96 -6.00
C GLU A 63 -2.22 -18.12 -5.62
N GLY A 64 -2.81 -18.09 -4.41
CA GLY A 64 -3.68 -19.16 -3.89
C GLY A 64 -5.18 -18.87 -3.85
N ASN A 65 -5.62 -17.63 -4.11
CA ASN A 65 -7.04 -17.28 -4.09
C ASN A 65 -7.60 -17.22 -5.51
N ILE A 66 -8.56 -18.09 -5.82
CA ILE A 66 -9.47 -17.95 -6.97
C ILE A 66 -10.36 -16.73 -6.71
N GLY A 67 -9.80 -15.53 -6.89
CA GLY A 67 -10.43 -14.27 -6.56
C GLY A 67 -10.14 -13.20 -7.61
N VAL A 68 -11.08 -12.29 -7.79
CA VAL A 68 -10.97 -11.18 -8.77
C VAL A 68 -9.88 -10.21 -8.31
N ILE A 69 -8.79 -10.12 -9.07
CA ILE A 69 -7.69 -9.19 -8.83
C ILE A 69 -7.83 -7.91 -9.67
N ASN A 70 -7.19 -6.82 -9.23
CA ASN A 70 -7.05 -5.63 -10.08
C ASN A 70 -5.92 -5.87 -11.09
N ALA A 71 -6.27 -6.15 -12.34
CA ALA A 71 -5.31 -6.33 -13.42
C ALA A 71 -5.24 -5.09 -14.33
N ILE A 72 -4.05 -4.80 -14.85
CA ILE A 72 -3.89 -3.85 -15.96
C ILE A 72 -4.10 -4.62 -17.25
N MET A 73 -5.12 -4.26 -18.03
CA MET A 73 -5.52 -4.96 -19.25
C MET A 73 -5.65 -4.00 -20.42
N ASN A 74 -5.18 -4.43 -21.60
CA ASN A 74 -5.43 -3.70 -22.84
C ASN A 74 -6.92 -3.81 -23.21
N LEU A 75 -7.62 -2.68 -23.23
CA LEU A 75 -9.06 -2.62 -23.48
C LEU A 75 -9.46 -3.10 -24.88
N ASN A 76 -8.56 -3.09 -25.86
CA ASN A 76 -8.84 -3.63 -27.19
C ASN A 76 -8.99 -5.16 -27.15
N ILE A 77 -8.19 -5.84 -26.32
CA ILE A 77 -8.29 -7.29 -26.12
C ILE A 77 -9.64 -7.61 -25.47
N LEU A 78 -10.01 -6.85 -24.44
CA LEU A 78 -11.28 -7.03 -23.75
C LEU A 78 -12.47 -6.76 -24.68
N SER A 79 -12.42 -5.67 -25.45
CA SER A 79 -13.44 -5.32 -26.46
C SER A 79 -13.62 -6.43 -27.50
N PHE A 80 -12.53 -7.05 -27.95
CA PHE A 80 -12.58 -8.18 -28.87
C PHE A 80 -13.31 -9.39 -28.26
N VAL A 81 -13.03 -9.74 -27.00
CA VAL A 81 -13.72 -10.83 -26.29
C VAL A 81 -15.22 -10.53 -26.17
N PHE A 82 -15.59 -9.29 -25.79
CA PHE A 82 -17.01 -8.91 -25.73
C PHE A 82 -17.73 -9.04 -27.07
N LYS A 83 -17.05 -8.68 -28.16
CA LYS A 83 -17.64 -8.73 -29.49
C LYS A 83 -17.91 -10.14 -29.99
N ASN A 84 -17.01 -11.07 -29.70
CA ASN A 84 -17.06 -12.43 -30.26
C ASN A 84 -17.72 -13.44 -29.32
N ASP A 85 -17.50 -13.29 -28.02
CA ASP A 85 -17.85 -14.32 -27.03
C ASP A 85 -19.01 -13.90 -26.12
N VAL A 86 -19.40 -12.61 -26.11
CA VAL A 86 -20.51 -12.12 -25.28
C VAL A 86 -21.74 -11.82 -26.12
N ARG A 87 -22.86 -12.44 -25.74
CA ARG A 87 -24.14 -12.37 -26.45
C ARG A 87 -25.13 -11.47 -25.72
N CYS A 88 -25.92 -10.75 -26.50
CA CYS A 88 -26.98 -9.88 -26.00
C CYS A 88 -28.12 -10.71 -25.42
N ILE A 89 -28.50 -10.42 -24.17
CA ILE A 89 -29.59 -11.11 -23.48
C ILE A 89 -30.95 -11.00 -24.18
N LYS A 90 -31.18 -9.97 -25.02
CA LYS A 90 -32.47 -9.72 -25.67
C LYS A 90 -32.62 -10.35 -27.05
N CYS A 91 -31.52 -10.48 -27.80
CA CYS A 91 -31.59 -10.87 -29.21
C CYS A 91 -30.45 -11.80 -29.65
N ASP A 92 -29.65 -12.29 -28.69
CA ASP A 92 -28.53 -13.20 -28.92
C ASP A 92 -27.55 -12.75 -30.01
N ASN A 93 -27.31 -11.45 -30.15
CA ASN A 93 -26.29 -10.90 -31.06
C ASN A 93 -25.08 -10.40 -30.27
N GLY A 94 -23.95 -10.18 -30.95
CA GLY A 94 -22.72 -9.68 -30.31
C GLY A 94 -22.88 -8.34 -29.58
N MET A 95 -22.00 -8.12 -28.60
CA MET A 95 -21.96 -6.91 -27.77
C MET A 95 -20.69 -6.10 -28.06
N ASP A 96 -20.83 -4.82 -28.35
CA ASP A 96 -19.71 -3.90 -28.55
C ASP A 96 -19.41 -3.12 -27.26
N MET A 97 -18.14 -3.15 -26.84
CA MET A 97 -17.66 -2.42 -25.66
C MET A 97 -17.03 -1.09 -26.07
N GLN A 98 -17.54 0.01 -25.52
CA GLN A 98 -17.03 1.35 -25.77
C GLN A 98 -16.67 2.05 -24.45
N VAL A 99 -15.62 2.86 -24.48
CA VAL A 99 -15.24 3.74 -23.37
C VAL A 99 -16.02 5.04 -23.45
N LEU A 100 -16.62 5.45 -22.34
CA LEU A 100 -17.30 6.73 -22.22
C LEU A 100 -16.29 7.86 -21.94
N LYS A 101 -16.67 9.10 -22.27
CA LYS A 101 -15.78 10.27 -22.11
C LYS A 101 -15.72 10.78 -20.67
N ASN A 102 -16.69 10.44 -19.83
CA ASN A 102 -16.85 10.93 -18.46
C ASN A 102 -16.04 10.11 -17.43
N ASN A 103 -14.76 9.89 -17.72
CA ASN A 103 -13.87 9.15 -16.82
C ASN A 103 -13.44 10.02 -15.63
N SER A 104 -13.24 9.39 -14.47
CA SER A 104 -12.76 10.04 -13.26
C SER A 104 -11.38 9.51 -12.91
N GLY A 105 -10.33 10.18 -13.39
CA GLY A 105 -8.95 9.71 -13.23
C GLY A 105 -8.77 8.33 -13.88
N LEU A 106 -8.32 7.35 -13.07
CA LEU A 106 -8.15 5.95 -13.49
C LEU A 106 -9.44 5.13 -13.48
N ALA A 107 -10.55 5.69 -13.00
CA ALA A 107 -11.85 5.03 -13.10
C ALA A 107 -12.46 5.33 -14.48
N ILE A 108 -12.56 4.27 -15.28
CA ILE A 108 -13.06 4.31 -16.65
C ILE A 108 -14.52 3.88 -16.65
N SER A 109 -15.38 4.68 -17.29
CA SER A 109 -16.77 4.34 -17.52
C SER A 109 -16.90 3.64 -18.87
N PHE A 110 -17.65 2.55 -18.92
CA PHE A 110 -17.88 1.75 -20.11
C PHE A 110 -19.35 1.71 -20.46
N VAL A 111 -19.63 1.47 -21.74
CA VAL A 111 -20.94 1.07 -22.22
C VAL A 111 -20.79 -0.18 -23.09
N LEU A 112 -21.58 -1.19 -22.78
CA LEU A 112 -21.78 -2.36 -23.64
C LEU A 112 -23.08 -2.18 -24.40
N LYS A 113 -23.01 -2.19 -25.73
CA LYS A 113 -24.16 -1.99 -26.61
C LYS A 113 -24.34 -3.22 -27.49
N CYS A 114 -25.59 -3.65 -27.68
CA CYS A 114 -25.84 -4.66 -28.70
C CYS A 114 -25.64 -4.06 -30.10
N CYS A 115 -25.06 -4.85 -31.01
CA CYS A 115 -24.85 -4.44 -32.40
C CYS A 115 -26.15 -4.28 -33.21
N VAL A 116 -27.27 -4.83 -32.74
CA VAL A 116 -28.53 -4.92 -33.49
C VAL A 116 -29.69 -4.22 -32.78
N CYS A 117 -29.91 -4.52 -31.50
CA CYS A 117 -31.05 -4.01 -30.75
C CYS A 117 -30.66 -2.84 -29.82
N PRO A 118 -31.61 -2.08 -29.27
CA PRO A 118 -31.31 -0.91 -28.44
C PRO A 118 -30.81 -1.26 -27.03
N TYR A 119 -30.52 -2.54 -26.75
CA TYR A 119 -29.99 -2.96 -25.45
C TYR A 119 -28.61 -2.35 -25.21
N ARG A 120 -28.45 -1.74 -24.04
CA ARG A 120 -27.17 -1.23 -23.55
C ARG A 120 -27.10 -1.33 -22.04
N VAL A 121 -25.88 -1.47 -21.53
CA VAL A 121 -25.58 -1.39 -20.10
C VAL A 121 -24.34 -0.52 -19.89
N GLU A 122 -24.40 0.36 -18.90
CA GLU A 122 -23.27 1.21 -18.49
C GLU A 122 -22.72 0.70 -17.16
N PHE A 123 -21.40 0.69 -17.03
CA PHE A 123 -20.72 0.27 -15.80
C PHE A 123 -19.36 0.98 -15.66
N SER A 124 -18.78 0.92 -14.47
CA SER A 124 -17.50 1.55 -14.13
C SER A 124 -16.43 0.49 -13.85
N SER A 125 -15.17 0.80 -14.14
CA SER A 125 -14.00 -0.02 -13.80
C SER A 125 -13.64 0.02 -12.31
N SER A 126 -14.34 0.82 -11.51
CA SER A 126 -14.06 1.02 -10.09
C SER A 126 -15.33 1.43 -9.35
N ASP A 127 -15.46 0.91 -8.14
CA ASP A 127 -16.43 1.41 -7.16
C ASP A 127 -16.05 2.81 -6.66
N TYR A 128 -17.00 3.44 -5.98
CA TYR A 128 -16.84 4.72 -5.32
C TYR A 128 -16.87 4.54 -3.80
N HIS A 129 -16.11 5.36 -3.08
CA HIS A 129 -16.22 5.39 -1.61
C HIS A 129 -17.62 5.88 -1.23
N GLU A 130 -18.26 5.16 -0.30
CA GLU A 130 -19.61 5.46 0.18
C GLU A 130 -19.78 6.93 0.56
N GLY A 131 -20.90 7.53 0.11
CA GLY A 131 -21.20 8.95 0.32
C GLY A 131 -20.29 9.92 -0.43
N THR A 132 -19.46 9.46 -1.38
CA THR A 132 -18.56 10.34 -2.14
C THR A 132 -18.53 10.04 -3.64
N GLN A 133 -18.14 11.03 -4.44
CA GLN A 133 -17.89 10.89 -5.88
C GLN A 133 -16.41 10.54 -6.17
N ARG A 134 -15.75 9.80 -5.27
CA ARG A 134 -14.33 9.43 -5.42
C ARG A 134 -14.20 7.94 -5.68
N ALA A 135 -13.64 7.59 -6.83
CA ALA A 135 -13.35 6.22 -7.16
C ALA A 135 -12.28 5.63 -6.22
N THR A 136 -12.47 4.38 -5.83
CA THR A 136 -11.57 3.65 -4.93
C THR A 136 -10.20 3.45 -5.60
N VAL A 137 -10.16 3.16 -6.90
CA VAL A 137 -8.91 3.03 -7.69
C VAL A 137 -8.04 4.28 -7.61
N ASN A 138 -8.63 5.47 -7.67
CA ASN A 138 -7.89 6.74 -7.56
C ASN A 138 -7.29 6.93 -6.16
N THR A 139 -8.02 6.52 -5.13
CA THR A 139 -7.51 6.60 -3.76
C THR A 139 -6.36 5.64 -3.53
N ARG A 140 -6.48 4.40 -4.03
CA ARG A 140 -5.40 3.40 -4.02
C ARG A 140 -4.18 3.90 -4.79
N TYR A 141 -4.39 4.52 -5.95
CA TYR A 141 -3.33 5.08 -6.76
C TYR A 141 -2.55 6.18 -6.02
N VAL A 142 -3.24 7.15 -5.43
CA VAL A 142 -2.60 8.21 -4.65
C VAL A 142 -1.89 7.62 -3.43
N TYR A 143 -2.49 6.66 -2.75
CA TYR A 143 -1.87 5.95 -1.63
C TYR A 143 -0.57 5.26 -2.07
N ALA A 144 -0.61 4.48 -3.16
CA ALA A 144 0.57 3.80 -3.70
C ALA A 144 1.71 4.78 -4.00
N MET A 145 1.42 5.89 -4.69
CA MET A 145 2.41 6.93 -4.98
C MET A 145 3.01 7.52 -3.69
N ARG A 146 2.19 7.77 -2.66
CA ARG A 146 2.67 8.27 -1.37
C ARG A 146 3.53 7.25 -0.63
N SER A 147 3.17 5.97 -0.65
CA SER A 147 3.92 4.90 -0.01
C SER A 147 5.32 4.72 -0.60
N ILE A 148 5.50 5.03 -1.88
CA ILE A 148 6.82 5.00 -2.55
C ILE A 148 7.53 6.37 -2.58
N GLY A 149 7.03 7.37 -1.84
CA GLY A 149 7.64 8.70 -1.77
C GLY A 149 7.52 9.52 -3.07
N ARG A 150 6.55 9.21 -3.93
CA ARG A 150 6.32 9.89 -5.21
C ARG A 150 5.09 10.80 -5.18
N GLY A 151 5.20 11.92 -5.89
CA GLY A 151 4.14 12.93 -6.01
C GLY A 151 3.27 12.76 -7.26
N ALA A 152 2.36 13.71 -7.46
CA ALA A 152 1.43 13.71 -8.59
C ALA A 152 2.14 13.70 -9.96
N GLU A 153 3.28 14.40 -10.10
CA GLU A 153 4.06 14.45 -11.34
C GLU A 153 4.58 13.07 -11.76
N ALA A 154 5.23 12.38 -10.82
CA ALA A 154 5.72 11.03 -11.06
C ALA A 154 4.58 10.07 -11.38
N GLY A 155 3.43 10.23 -10.73
CA GLY A 155 2.22 9.50 -11.08
C GLY A 155 1.70 9.80 -12.50
N ARG A 156 1.68 11.06 -12.93
CA ARG A 156 1.29 11.40 -14.30
C ARG A 156 2.23 10.77 -15.33
N MET A 157 3.53 10.82 -15.07
CA MET A 157 4.54 10.18 -15.91
C MET A 157 4.35 8.66 -15.97
N PHE A 158 4.11 8.01 -14.83
CA PHE A 158 3.83 6.57 -14.77
C PHE A 158 2.62 6.19 -15.64
N CYS A 159 1.49 6.89 -15.51
CA CYS A 159 0.31 6.63 -16.31
C CYS A 159 0.57 6.83 -17.82
N ALA A 160 1.30 7.88 -18.20
CA ALA A 160 1.65 8.13 -19.59
C ALA A 160 2.52 7.01 -20.18
N LEU A 161 3.55 6.55 -19.44
CA LEU A 161 4.44 5.48 -19.88
C LEU A 161 3.72 4.13 -20.01
N MET A 162 2.75 3.87 -19.14
CA MET A 162 1.95 2.64 -19.15
C MET A 162 0.75 2.69 -20.10
N ASN A 163 0.57 3.78 -20.86
CA ASN A 163 -0.61 4.02 -21.70
C ASN A 163 -1.95 3.89 -20.93
N LEU A 164 -1.98 4.41 -19.70
CA LEU A 164 -3.16 4.44 -18.82
C LEU A 164 -3.89 5.78 -18.95
N PRO A 165 -5.18 5.84 -18.53
CA PRO A 165 -5.89 7.11 -18.40
C PRO A 165 -5.13 8.10 -17.51
N GLN A 166 -5.40 9.39 -17.68
CA GLN A 166 -4.80 10.40 -16.83
C GLN A 166 -5.19 10.15 -15.37
N PRO A 167 -4.25 10.20 -14.42
CA PRO A 167 -4.56 10.04 -13.01
C PRO A 167 -5.41 11.21 -12.50
N PRO A 168 -6.02 11.10 -11.31
CA PRO A 168 -6.82 12.18 -10.74
C PRO A 168 -6.03 13.50 -10.68
N THR A 169 -6.57 14.57 -11.28
CA THR A 169 -5.89 15.87 -11.39
C THR A 169 -5.63 16.52 -10.03
N ARG A 170 -6.55 16.31 -9.07
CA ARG A 170 -6.49 16.91 -7.73
C ARG A 170 -6.07 15.85 -6.72
N PHE A 171 -4.77 15.81 -6.38
CA PHE A 171 -4.25 14.91 -5.33
C PHE A 171 -4.59 15.37 -3.91
N ALA A 172 -4.73 16.68 -3.68
CA ALA A 172 -4.92 17.23 -2.34
C ALA A 172 -6.13 16.65 -1.56
N PRO A 173 -7.32 16.46 -2.16
CA PRO A 173 -8.44 15.84 -1.47
C PRO A 173 -8.17 14.38 -1.06
N TYR A 174 -7.47 13.61 -1.91
CA TYR A 174 -7.08 12.24 -1.59
C TYR A 174 -6.06 12.22 -0.46
N ASN A 175 -5.04 13.09 -0.52
CA ASN A 175 -4.06 13.26 0.55
C ASN A 175 -4.72 13.61 1.89
N LYS A 176 -5.73 14.49 1.90
CA LYS A 176 -6.47 14.84 3.12
C LYS A 176 -7.21 13.62 3.69
N ARG A 177 -7.87 12.82 2.84
CA ARG A 177 -8.54 11.59 3.27
C ARG A 177 -7.56 10.58 3.84
N LEU A 178 -6.44 10.35 3.14
CA LEU A 178 -5.38 9.45 3.60
C LEU A 178 -4.79 9.90 4.93
N LEU A 179 -4.52 11.20 5.07
CA LEU A 179 -4.03 11.76 6.34
C LEU A 179 -5.02 11.52 7.48
N ASN A 180 -6.31 11.74 7.25
CA ASN A 180 -7.32 11.50 8.28
C ASN A 180 -7.38 10.01 8.68
N ALA A 181 -7.35 9.10 7.70
CA ALA A 181 -7.34 7.66 7.97
C ALA A 181 -6.09 7.24 8.75
N VAL A 182 -4.91 7.72 8.35
CA VAL A 182 -3.64 7.44 9.04
C VAL A 182 -3.64 8.00 10.46
N LYS A 183 -4.21 9.21 10.67
CA LYS A 183 -4.33 9.79 12.00
C LYS A 183 -5.20 8.93 12.93
N LEU A 184 -6.38 8.52 12.46
CA LEU A 184 -7.27 7.65 13.26
C LEU A 184 -6.57 6.34 13.64
N VAL A 185 -5.95 5.66 12.68
CA VAL A 185 -5.19 4.44 12.95
C VAL A 185 -4.02 4.71 13.91
N SER A 186 -3.33 5.84 13.77
CA SER A 186 -2.24 6.20 14.68
C SER A 186 -2.73 6.42 16.10
N GLU A 187 -3.87 7.09 16.29
CA GLU A 187 -4.46 7.33 17.60
C GLU A 187 -4.90 6.02 18.24
N GLU A 188 -5.63 5.17 17.51
CA GLU A 188 -6.06 3.85 17.99
C GLU A 188 -4.88 2.94 18.34
N THR A 189 -3.84 2.91 17.50
CA THR A 189 -2.67 2.06 17.74
C THR A 189 -1.82 2.55 18.91
N MET A 190 -1.70 3.87 19.10
CA MET A 190 -1.02 4.44 20.27
C MET A 190 -1.81 4.18 21.56
N GLN A 191 -3.13 4.26 21.54
CA GLN A 191 -3.98 3.92 22.68
C GLN A 191 -3.82 2.44 23.07
N LYS A 192 -3.91 1.53 22.09
CA LYS A 192 -3.68 0.10 22.32
C LYS A 192 -2.29 -0.19 22.88
N ALA A 193 -1.25 0.41 22.29
CA ALA A 193 0.12 0.26 22.78
C ALA A 193 0.29 0.77 24.22
N THR A 194 -0.40 1.85 24.59
CA THR A 194 -0.40 2.35 25.98
C THR A 194 -1.06 1.35 26.92
N GLN A 195 -2.21 0.78 26.54
CA GLN A 195 -2.91 -0.23 27.35
C GLN A 195 -2.04 -1.49 27.54
N GLU A 196 -1.41 -1.98 26.47
CA GLU A 196 -0.46 -3.10 26.53
C GLU A 196 0.71 -2.80 27.49
N ALA A 197 1.30 -1.61 27.40
CA ALA A 197 2.41 -1.21 28.27
C ALA A 197 2.00 -1.11 29.76
N VAL A 198 0.77 -0.67 30.06
CA VAL A 198 0.23 -0.64 31.44
C VAL A 198 0.08 -2.04 32.01
N LEU A 199 -0.44 -2.98 31.20
CA LEU A 199 -0.57 -4.37 31.62
C LEU A 199 0.80 -5.02 31.87
N GLU A 200 1.77 -4.79 31.00
CA GLU A 200 3.15 -5.27 31.17
C GLU A 200 3.85 -4.66 32.40
N ASN A 201 3.47 -3.44 32.80
CA ASN A 201 3.98 -2.78 34.00
C ASN A 201 3.18 -3.11 35.29
N GLY A 202 2.53 -4.28 35.33
CA GLY A 202 1.78 -4.72 36.52
C GLY A 202 0.58 -3.81 36.85
N SER A 203 -0.11 -3.31 35.82
CA SER A 203 -1.21 -2.35 35.93
C SER A 203 -0.81 -0.98 36.50
N ASN A 204 0.48 -0.65 36.51
CA ASN A 204 0.97 0.68 36.89
C ASN A 204 1.07 1.60 35.66
N ASN A 205 0.41 2.75 35.73
CA ASN A 205 0.36 3.75 34.66
C ASN A 205 1.56 4.72 34.67
N ASN A 206 2.52 4.57 35.59
CA ASN A 206 3.75 5.34 35.61
C ASN A 206 4.75 4.81 34.55
N ILE A 207 4.51 5.17 33.30
CA ILE A 207 5.29 4.73 32.13
C ILE A 207 5.92 5.93 31.46
N ALA A 208 7.20 5.83 31.12
CA ALA A 208 7.93 6.84 30.36
C ALA A 208 8.36 6.27 29.00
N VAL A 209 8.21 7.06 27.95
CA VAL A 209 8.65 6.70 26.60
C VAL A 209 9.93 7.45 26.27
N ALA A 210 11.02 6.72 26.02
CA ALA A 210 12.26 7.26 25.47
C ALA A 210 12.30 6.99 23.97
N VAL A 211 12.30 8.06 23.16
CA VAL A 211 12.41 7.94 21.70
C VAL A 211 13.81 8.35 21.29
N ASP A 212 14.62 7.40 20.81
CA ASP A 212 15.86 7.76 20.12
C ASP A 212 15.51 8.24 18.70
N GLY A 213 16.13 9.34 18.25
CA GLY A 213 15.82 9.93 16.94
C GLY A 213 16.32 9.12 15.74
N THR A 214 16.64 7.83 15.91
CA THR A 214 17.23 7.00 14.85
C THR A 214 16.28 6.78 13.68
N TRP A 215 14.95 6.81 13.94
CA TRP A 215 13.92 6.67 12.92
C TRP A 215 13.78 7.88 11.98
N GLN A 216 14.26 9.06 12.40
CA GLN A 216 14.13 10.31 11.62
C GLN A 216 15.19 10.45 10.52
N LYS A 217 16.23 9.60 10.53
CA LYS A 217 17.35 9.63 9.58
C LYS A 217 17.16 8.71 8.35
N ARG A 218 16.00 8.06 8.22
CA ARG A 218 15.68 7.13 7.12
C ARG A 218 14.71 7.76 6.14
#